data_AF-A0A8J6BIV5-F1
#
_entry.id   AF-A0A8J6BIV5-F1
#
_cell.length_a   1.000
_cell.length_b   1.000
_cell.length_c   1.000
_cell.angle_alpha   90.00
_cell.angle_beta   90.00
_cell.angle_gamma   90.00
#
_symmetry.space_group_name_H-M   'P 1'
#
loop_
_entity.id
_entity.type
_entity.pdbx_description
1 polymer ?
#
loop_
_entity_poly.entity_id
_entity_poly.type
_entity_poly.pdbx_seq_one_letter_code
_entity_poly.pdbx_strand_id
1 'polypeptide(L)'
;MCIRSSSDVFSGRTNVTCVCSSSDAFLGRTDVTCVFSRSDVFSGRTDVTCICSSSDAFSRRTDVTYVCSRSNVFSGCTDGTCIRSSSVVFSGPTDITCIRSSSDVFSGCTDITCVCSSSDAFSGPTDVTCICSISDVLSGRTDITCVCSSSHAFSGCTDVTCIRSRSDVFSGRTDVTYIRSRSDVFSGRTDVTCICSNSDVFSGRTDVTCVRSSSDVFSGHTDVTCVRSRSVFLGRTDTMCVHSHSDVFLGRTDVTCVCSSSDVFLGRTDAMCVCSRSDVFLGRADVMCVCSRPDVFSGAQNCTQ
;
A
#
# COMPACT_ATOMS: atom_id res chain seq x y z
N MET A 1 -26.38 6.74 -38.08
CA MET A 1 -25.04 6.18 -38.35
C MET A 1 -24.29 7.16 -39.23
N CYS A 2 -23.20 7.76 -38.74
CA CYS A 2 -22.33 8.65 -39.49
C CYS A 2 -20.94 8.02 -39.67
N ILE A 3 -20.31 8.25 -40.82
CA ILE A 3 -18.94 7.76 -41.06
C ILE A 3 -17.94 8.67 -40.34
N ARG A 4 -18.17 9.98 -40.41
CA ARG A 4 -17.35 10.97 -39.73
C ARG A 4 -18.24 12.12 -39.28
N SER A 5 -18.06 12.54 -38.03
CA SER A 5 -18.67 13.70 -37.40
C SER A 5 -17.54 14.65 -37.00
N SER A 6 -17.75 15.96 -37.15
CA SER A 6 -16.70 16.92 -36.83
C SER A 6 -17.26 18.30 -36.50
N SER A 7 -16.91 18.80 -35.31
CA SER A 7 -17.38 20.09 -34.80
C SER A 7 -18.91 20.17 -34.72
N ASP A 8 -19.58 19.02 -34.57
CA ASP A 8 -21.02 18.89 -34.50
C ASP A 8 -21.51 19.01 -33.04
N VAL A 9 -22.71 19.56 -32.86
CA VAL A 9 -23.34 19.71 -31.54
C VAL A 9 -24.61 18.87 -31.48
N PHE A 10 -24.60 17.84 -30.65
CA PHE A 10 -25.74 16.98 -30.35
C PHE A 10 -26.29 17.35 -28.98
N SER A 11 -27.53 17.84 -28.93
CA SER A 11 -28.15 18.30 -27.68
C SER A 11 -29.50 17.66 -27.44
N GLY A 12 -29.83 17.42 -26.17
CA GLY A 12 -31.12 16.88 -25.75
C GLY A 12 -31.03 15.38 -25.48
N ARG A 13 -31.89 14.60 -26.13
CA ARG A 13 -31.86 13.14 -26.05
C ARG A 13 -31.41 12.58 -27.39
N THR A 14 -30.18 12.08 -27.47
CA THR A 14 -29.56 11.69 -28.74
C THR A 14 -28.91 10.32 -28.66
N ASN A 15 -29.02 9.57 -29.76
CA ASN A 15 -28.34 8.30 -29.93
C ASN A 15 -27.47 8.43 -31.18
N VAL A 16 -26.16 8.38 -30.99
CA VAL A 16 -25.18 8.64 -32.05
C VAL A 16 -24.31 7.41 -32.25
N THR A 17 -24.21 6.97 -33.49
CA THR A 17 -23.28 5.93 -33.90
C THR A 17 -22.39 6.49 -34.98
N CYS A 18 -21.10 6.61 -34.69
CA CYS A 18 -20.10 7.20 -35.56
C CYS A 18 -18.92 6.25 -35.74
N VAL A 19 -18.27 6.24 -36.92
CA VAL A 19 -16.96 5.58 -37.01
C VAL A 19 -15.91 6.49 -36.39
N CYS A 20 -15.84 7.75 -36.84
CA CYS A 20 -14.96 8.76 -36.25
C CYS A 20 -15.77 9.98 -35.78
N SER A 21 -15.45 10.45 -34.59
CA SER A 21 -15.98 11.66 -33.97
C SER A 21 -14.79 12.55 -33.59
N SER A 22 -14.89 13.85 -33.89
CA SER A 22 -13.79 14.76 -33.59
C SER A 22 -14.22 16.18 -33.29
N SER A 23 -13.84 16.69 -32.13
CA SER A 23 -14.24 18.01 -31.64
C SER A 23 -15.76 18.18 -31.53
N ASP A 24 -16.49 17.09 -31.33
CA ASP A 24 -17.95 17.07 -31.23
C ASP A 24 -18.41 17.31 -29.79
N ALA A 25 -19.59 17.91 -29.62
CA ALA A 25 -20.18 18.19 -28.32
C ALA A 25 -21.50 17.42 -28.14
N PHE A 26 -21.53 16.54 -27.13
CA PHE A 26 -22.68 15.73 -26.74
C PHE A 26 -23.25 16.24 -25.41
N LEU A 27 -24.41 16.87 -25.46
CA LEU A 27 -25.03 17.57 -24.33
C LEU A 27 -26.39 16.95 -23.97
N GLY A 28 -26.61 16.68 -22.68
CA GLY A 28 -27.90 16.22 -22.18
C GLY A 28 -27.91 14.73 -21.85
N ARG A 29 -28.78 13.95 -22.49
CA ARG A 29 -28.86 12.49 -22.35
C ARG A 29 -28.43 11.85 -23.66
N THR A 30 -27.22 11.31 -23.71
CA THR A 30 -26.62 10.90 -24.98
C THR A 30 -26.08 9.48 -24.91
N ASP A 31 -26.49 8.63 -25.85
CA ASP A 31 -25.93 7.29 -26.04
C ASP A 31 -24.99 7.36 -27.25
N VAL A 32 -23.69 7.17 -27.04
CA VAL A 32 -22.68 7.31 -28.10
C VAL A 32 -21.92 6.00 -28.28
N THR A 33 -21.92 5.51 -29.51
CA THR A 33 -21.10 4.38 -29.92
C THR A 33 -20.14 4.83 -31.01
N CYS A 34 -18.84 4.71 -30.75
CA CYS A 34 -17.83 5.15 -31.71
C CYS A 34 -16.67 4.17 -31.90
N VAL A 35 -16.03 4.19 -33.06
CA VAL A 35 -14.75 3.48 -33.22
C VAL A 35 -13.62 4.35 -32.68
N PHE A 36 -13.60 5.63 -33.10
CA PHE A 36 -12.63 6.63 -32.65
C PHE A 36 -13.34 7.91 -32.21
N SER A 37 -12.98 8.38 -31.01
CA SER A 37 -13.36 9.70 -30.48
C SER A 37 -12.09 10.50 -30.19
N ARG A 38 -12.12 11.79 -30.53
CA ARG A 38 -10.99 12.68 -30.31
C ARG A 38 -11.41 14.10 -30.00
N SER A 39 -10.98 14.59 -28.85
CA SER A 39 -11.26 15.96 -28.40
C SER A 39 -12.76 16.26 -28.30
N ASP A 40 -13.55 15.22 -28.07
CA ASP A 40 -15.00 15.32 -27.91
C ASP A 40 -15.37 15.68 -26.47
N VAL A 41 -16.48 16.39 -26.33
CA VAL A 41 -16.98 16.85 -25.03
C VAL A 41 -18.34 16.22 -24.75
N PHE A 42 -18.42 15.50 -23.64
CA PHE A 42 -19.63 14.84 -23.15
C PHE A 42 -20.08 15.51 -21.85
N SER A 43 -21.31 16.02 -21.82
CA SER A 43 -21.85 16.66 -20.63
C SER A 43 -23.29 16.27 -20.37
N GLY A 44 -23.56 15.72 -19.19
CA GLY A 44 -24.90 15.34 -18.77
C GLY A 44 -24.98 13.93 -18.23
N ARG A 45 -25.89 13.12 -18.77
CA ARG A 45 -25.93 11.67 -18.55
C ARG A 45 -25.53 11.02 -19.86
N THR A 46 -24.35 10.45 -19.92
CA THR A 46 -23.78 9.98 -21.18
C THR A 46 -23.31 8.55 -21.07
N ASP A 47 -23.79 7.71 -21.98
CA ASP A 47 -23.42 6.31 -22.07
C ASP A 47 -22.52 6.16 -23.31
N VAL A 48 -21.23 5.94 -23.10
CA VAL A 48 -20.23 5.99 -24.18
C VAL A 48 -19.51 4.67 -24.31
N THR A 49 -19.66 4.05 -25.48
CA THR A 49 -18.89 2.86 -25.86
C THR A 49 -18.00 3.22 -27.02
N CYS A 50 -16.68 3.24 -26.80
CA CYS A 50 -15.75 3.45 -27.90
C CYS A 50 -14.57 2.50 -27.92
N ILE A 51 -14.06 2.17 -29.09
CA ILE A 51 -12.84 1.37 -29.18
C ILE A 51 -11.66 2.23 -28.71
N CYS A 52 -11.47 3.39 -29.31
CA CYS A 52 -10.39 4.31 -28.95
C CYS A 52 -10.94 5.70 -28.67
N SER A 53 -10.50 6.29 -27.57
CA SER A 53 -10.86 7.64 -27.16
C SER A 53 -9.59 8.39 -26.75
N SER A 54 -9.51 9.67 -27.16
CA SER A 54 -8.31 10.46 -26.95
C SER A 54 -8.59 11.94 -26.70
N SER A 55 -8.09 12.46 -25.59
CA SER A 55 -8.28 13.86 -25.19
C SER A 55 -9.74 14.28 -25.07
N ASP A 56 -10.62 13.33 -24.75
CA ASP A 56 -12.05 13.56 -24.58
C ASP A 56 -12.35 14.00 -23.14
N ALA A 57 -13.36 14.85 -22.99
CA ALA A 57 -13.76 15.41 -21.71
C ALA A 57 -15.19 14.99 -21.36
N PHE A 58 -15.35 14.43 -20.17
CA PHE A 58 -16.60 13.90 -19.66
C PHE A 58 -16.98 14.63 -18.38
N SER A 59 -18.24 15.03 -18.28
CA SER A 59 -18.74 15.75 -17.12
C SER A 59 -20.12 15.27 -16.66
N ARG A 60 -20.29 15.26 -15.33
CA ARG A 60 -21.49 14.88 -14.55
C ARG A 60 -21.66 13.38 -14.32
N ARG A 61 -22.49 12.68 -15.09
CA ARG A 61 -22.75 11.24 -14.91
C ARG A 61 -22.42 10.53 -16.19
N THR A 62 -21.41 9.67 -16.16
CA THR A 62 -20.88 9.05 -17.36
C THR A 62 -20.64 7.58 -17.12
N ASP A 63 -21.25 6.75 -17.97
CA ASP A 63 -21.06 5.31 -17.99
C ASP A 63 -20.25 4.98 -19.25
N VAL A 64 -19.02 4.47 -19.08
CA VAL A 64 -18.07 4.37 -20.19
C VAL A 64 -17.47 2.98 -20.37
N THR A 65 -17.28 2.60 -21.63
CA THR A 65 -16.59 1.36 -21.99
C THR A 65 -15.59 1.65 -23.09
N TYR A 66 -14.29 1.44 -22.79
CA TYR A 66 -13.20 1.67 -23.73
C TYR A 66 -12.28 0.48 -23.92
N VAL A 67 -11.84 0.25 -25.16
CA VAL A 67 -10.67 -0.63 -25.40
C VAL A 67 -9.38 0.14 -25.12
N CYS A 68 -9.29 1.40 -25.54
CA CYS A 68 -8.14 2.26 -25.32
C CYS A 68 -8.60 3.68 -24.99
N SER A 69 -8.23 4.17 -23.82
CA SER A 69 -8.45 5.54 -23.35
C SER A 69 -7.10 6.23 -23.19
N ARG A 70 -6.97 7.45 -23.71
CA ARG A 70 -5.72 8.23 -23.57
C ARG A 70 -5.98 9.69 -23.30
N SER A 71 -5.40 10.22 -22.24
CA SER A 71 -5.46 11.66 -21.92
C SER A 71 -6.89 12.19 -21.77
N ASN A 72 -7.82 11.31 -21.40
CA ASN A 72 -9.21 11.67 -21.19
C ASN A 72 -9.39 12.22 -19.77
N VAL A 73 -10.43 13.04 -19.59
CA VAL A 73 -10.74 13.65 -18.30
C VAL A 73 -12.20 13.39 -17.95
N PHE A 74 -12.44 12.83 -16.77
CA PHE A 74 -13.75 12.54 -16.23
C PHE A 74 -13.97 13.37 -14.96
N SER A 75 -15.03 14.18 -14.96
CA SER A 75 -15.42 15.00 -13.80
C SER A 75 -16.86 14.72 -13.39
N GLY A 76 -17.05 14.13 -12.22
CA GLY A 76 -18.35 13.74 -11.68
C GLY A 76 -18.41 12.27 -11.32
N CYS A 77 -19.61 11.70 -11.38
CA CYS A 77 -19.83 10.28 -11.15
C CYS A 77 -19.49 9.50 -12.43
N THR A 78 -18.50 8.62 -12.34
CA THR A 78 -18.05 7.81 -13.48
C THR A 78 -18.12 6.33 -13.12
N ASP A 79 -18.86 5.57 -13.92
CA ASP A 79 -18.77 4.11 -13.94
C ASP A 79 -18.06 3.73 -15.24
N GLY A 80 -17.06 2.86 -15.18
CA GLY A 80 -16.36 2.52 -16.39
C GLY A 80 -15.58 1.23 -16.40
N THR A 81 -15.50 0.67 -17.60
CA THR A 81 -14.64 -0.47 -17.91
C THR A 81 -13.63 -0.06 -18.99
N CYS A 82 -12.35 -0.35 -18.75
CA CYS A 82 -11.31 -0.07 -19.74
C CYS A 82 -10.30 -1.21 -19.87
N ILE A 83 -9.98 -1.60 -21.10
CA ILE A 83 -8.92 -2.58 -21.34
C ILE A 83 -7.55 -1.90 -21.14
N ARG A 84 -7.38 -0.70 -21.68
CA ARG A 84 -6.15 0.06 -21.52
C ARG A 84 -6.46 1.53 -21.30
N SER A 85 -5.89 2.06 -20.24
CA SER A 85 -5.95 3.47 -19.91
C SER A 85 -4.55 4.05 -19.74
N SER A 86 -4.39 5.32 -20.12
CA SER A 86 -3.12 6.01 -20.04
C SER A 86 -3.30 7.52 -19.91
N SER A 87 -2.73 8.09 -18.84
CA SER A 87 -2.82 9.51 -18.52
C SER A 87 -4.26 10.01 -18.41
N VAL A 88 -5.16 9.17 -17.90
CA VAL A 88 -6.57 9.50 -17.72
C VAL A 88 -6.78 10.05 -16.32
N VAL A 89 -7.59 11.09 -16.22
CA VAL A 89 -7.91 11.74 -14.95
C VAL A 89 -9.37 11.51 -14.60
N PHE A 90 -9.61 10.98 -13.41
CA PHE A 90 -10.92 10.77 -12.82
C PHE A 90 -11.06 11.64 -11.57
N SER A 91 -12.09 12.47 -11.53
CA SER A 91 -12.36 13.40 -10.43
C SER A 91 -13.82 13.31 -10.00
N GLY A 92 -14.05 12.81 -8.79
CA GLY A 92 -15.39 12.58 -8.23
C GLY A 92 -15.58 11.13 -7.81
N PRO A 93 -16.84 10.72 -7.56
CA PRO A 93 -17.16 9.33 -7.26
C PRO A 93 -16.90 8.45 -8.48
N THR A 94 -16.06 7.42 -8.36
CA THR A 94 -15.76 6.54 -9.48
C THR A 94 -15.80 5.07 -9.12
N ASP A 95 -16.33 4.26 -10.04
CA ASP A 95 -16.23 2.81 -10.04
C ASP A 95 -15.57 2.40 -11.36
N ILE A 96 -14.32 1.95 -11.30
CA ILE A 96 -13.52 1.69 -12.51
C ILE A 96 -12.93 0.29 -12.46
N THR A 97 -13.17 -0.46 -13.53
CA THR A 97 -12.47 -1.72 -13.80
C THR A 97 -11.49 -1.53 -14.94
N CYS A 98 -10.22 -1.86 -14.70
CA CYS A 98 -9.14 -1.66 -15.65
C CYS A 98 -8.31 -2.92 -15.85
N ILE A 99 -8.02 -3.33 -17.09
CA ILE A 99 -7.03 -4.40 -17.30
C ILE A 99 -5.63 -3.82 -17.16
N ARG A 100 -5.38 -2.67 -17.79
CA ARG A 100 -4.10 -1.98 -17.68
C ARG A 100 -4.27 -0.49 -17.56
N SER A 101 -3.83 0.06 -16.43
CA SER A 101 -3.76 1.48 -16.18
C SER A 101 -2.29 1.95 -16.19
N SER A 102 -2.07 3.20 -16.61
CA SER A 102 -0.72 3.78 -16.60
C SER A 102 -0.73 5.29 -16.49
N SER A 103 -0.14 5.80 -15.41
CA SER A 103 -0.10 7.24 -15.13
C SER A 103 -1.49 7.86 -15.02
N ASP A 104 -2.46 7.08 -14.57
CA ASP A 104 -3.83 7.56 -14.35
C ASP A 104 -3.96 8.18 -12.96
N VAL A 105 -4.88 9.13 -12.83
CA VAL A 105 -5.10 9.87 -11.59
C VAL A 105 -6.55 9.72 -11.17
N PHE A 106 -6.76 9.27 -9.95
CA PHE A 106 -8.07 9.05 -9.34
C PHE A 106 -8.19 9.92 -8.09
N SER A 107 -9.19 10.79 -8.06
CA SER A 107 -9.41 11.74 -6.98
C SER A 107 -10.87 11.76 -6.56
N GLY A 108 -11.15 11.49 -5.29
CA GLY A 108 -12.50 11.45 -4.74
C GLY A 108 -12.78 10.14 -4.01
N CYS A 109 -14.05 9.71 -4.03
CA CYS A 109 -14.46 8.41 -3.51
C CYS A 109 -14.36 7.38 -4.64
N THR A 110 -13.39 6.48 -4.59
CA THR A 110 -13.08 5.63 -5.75
C THR A 110 -13.05 4.15 -5.39
N ASP A 111 -13.75 3.32 -6.15
CA ASP A 111 -13.63 1.87 -6.14
C ASP A 111 -12.95 1.44 -7.44
N ILE A 112 -11.79 0.80 -7.35
CA ILE A 112 -10.94 0.54 -8.50
C ILE A 112 -10.43 -0.89 -8.46
N THR A 113 -10.71 -1.62 -9.54
CA THR A 113 -10.18 -2.96 -9.75
C THR A 113 -9.27 -2.94 -10.96
N CYS A 114 -8.00 -3.29 -10.77
CA CYS A 114 -7.00 -3.24 -11.83
C CYS A 114 -6.15 -4.50 -11.92
N VAL A 115 -6.03 -5.11 -13.10
CA VAL A 115 -5.12 -6.26 -13.26
C VAL A 115 -3.68 -5.77 -13.17
N CYS A 116 -3.33 -4.73 -13.91
CA CYS A 116 -2.03 -4.11 -13.89
C CYS A 116 -2.13 -2.59 -13.77
N SER A 117 -1.47 -2.02 -12.77
CA SER A 117 -1.34 -0.57 -12.60
C SER A 117 0.12 -0.16 -12.58
N SER A 118 0.42 1.02 -13.14
CA SER A 118 1.78 1.54 -13.17
C SER A 118 1.82 3.06 -13.06
N SER A 119 2.44 3.55 -12.00
CA SER A 119 2.61 4.98 -11.73
C SER A 119 1.27 5.71 -11.62
N ASP A 120 0.25 5.04 -11.12
CA ASP A 120 -1.07 5.61 -10.91
C ASP A 120 -1.12 6.35 -9.57
N ALA A 121 -1.97 7.38 -9.48
CA ALA A 121 -2.11 8.19 -8.28
C ALA A 121 -3.56 8.16 -7.77
N PHE A 122 -3.73 7.87 -6.49
CA PHE A 122 -5.03 7.76 -5.83
C PHE A 122 -5.09 8.73 -4.65
N SER A 123 -6.16 9.52 -4.59
CA SER A 123 -6.34 10.54 -3.56
C SER A 123 -7.78 10.57 -3.05
N GLY A 124 -7.96 10.41 -1.74
CA GLY A 124 -9.27 10.45 -1.07
C GLY A 124 -9.61 9.12 -0.40
N PRO A 125 -10.91 8.85 -0.17
CA PRO A 125 -11.42 7.53 0.19
C PRO A 125 -11.33 6.58 -1.01
N THR A 126 -10.43 5.60 -0.98
CA THR A 126 -10.17 4.75 -2.14
C THR A 126 -10.08 3.26 -1.78
N ASP A 127 -10.85 2.44 -2.46
CA ASP A 127 -10.76 0.99 -2.38
C ASP A 127 -10.08 0.50 -3.66
N VAL A 128 -8.91 -0.14 -3.52
CA VAL A 128 -8.09 -0.57 -4.66
C VAL A 128 -7.80 -2.06 -4.57
N THR A 129 -8.25 -2.80 -5.59
CA THR A 129 -7.89 -4.21 -5.76
C THR A 129 -6.98 -4.35 -6.98
N CYS A 130 -5.76 -4.86 -6.79
CA CYS A 130 -4.84 -5.08 -7.90
C CYS A 130 -4.13 -6.42 -7.91
N ILE A 131 -3.84 -6.95 -9.10
CA ILE A 131 -3.00 -8.14 -9.22
C ILE A 131 -1.53 -7.71 -9.19
N CYS A 132 -1.15 -6.79 -10.06
CA CYS A 132 0.23 -6.30 -10.14
C CYS A 132 0.24 -4.78 -10.19
N SER A 133 0.89 -4.15 -9.23
CA SER A 133 1.05 -2.70 -9.21
C SER A 133 2.53 -2.33 -9.08
N ILE A 134 2.91 -1.26 -9.77
CA ILE A 134 4.27 -0.72 -9.73
C ILE A 134 4.27 0.80 -9.58
N SER A 135 4.92 1.28 -8.53
CA SER A 135 5.19 2.72 -8.34
C SER A 135 3.97 3.63 -8.24
N ASP A 136 2.83 3.10 -7.83
CA ASP A 136 1.63 3.87 -7.52
C ASP A 136 1.77 4.65 -6.20
N VAL A 137 1.04 5.76 -6.11
CA VAL A 137 1.00 6.65 -4.95
C VAL A 137 -0.43 6.75 -4.43
N LEU A 138 -0.62 6.48 -3.14
CA LEU A 138 -1.94 6.44 -2.50
C LEU A 138 -1.96 7.36 -1.28
N SER A 139 -2.93 8.26 -1.23
CA SER A 139 -3.05 9.27 -0.19
C SER A 139 -4.50 9.41 0.30
N GLY A 140 -4.71 9.38 1.60
CA GLY A 140 -6.02 9.60 2.21
C GLY A 140 -6.47 8.43 3.06
N ARG A 141 -7.70 7.95 2.85
CA ARG A 141 -8.26 6.76 3.50
C ARG A 141 -8.31 5.67 2.46
N THR A 142 -7.45 4.67 2.56
CA THR A 142 -7.24 3.75 1.45
C THR A 142 -7.26 2.30 1.91
N ASP A 143 -8.11 1.48 1.32
CA ASP A 143 -8.16 0.05 1.56
C ASP A 143 -7.64 -0.67 0.30
N ILE A 144 -6.52 -1.36 0.43
CA ILE A 144 -5.79 -1.95 -0.70
C ILE A 144 -5.66 -3.45 -0.53
N THR A 145 -5.98 -4.17 -1.60
CA THR A 145 -5.68 -5.60 -1.73
C THR A 145 -4.80 -5.83 -2.95
N CYS A 146 -3.61 -6.42 -2.77
CA CYS A 146 -2.68 -6.69 -3.85
C CYS A 146 -2.08 -8.10 -3.86
N VAL A 147 -1.85 -8.67 -5.05
CA VAL A 147 -1.00 -9.88 -5.16
C VAL A 147 0.47 -9.48 -5.16
N CYS A 148 0.85 -8.49 -5.97
CA CYS A 148 2.22 -8.01 -6.07
C CYS A 148 2.27 -6.48 -6.06
N SER A 149 2.99 -5.96 -5.09
CA SER A 149 3.37 -4.56 -4.99
C SER A 149 4.86 -4.38 -5.30
N SER A 150 5.20 -3.26 -5.95
CA SER A 150 6.58 -2.82 -6.09
C SER A 150 6.69 -1.30 -6.01
N SER A 151 7.28 -0.82 -4.91
CA SER A 151 7.72 0.57 -4.75
C SER A 151 6.57 1.57 -4.64
N HIS A 152 5.54 1.21 -3.87
CA HIS A 152 4.43 2.10 -3.59
C HIS A 152 4.71 3.07 -2.45
N ALA A 153 4.02 4.21 -2.48
CA ALA A 153 3.99 5.16 -1.39
C ALA A 153 2.56 5.34 -0.88
N PHE A 154 2.34 5.02 0.38
CA PHE A 154 1.06 5.11 1.07
C PHE A 154 1.13 6.18 2.17
N SER A 155 0.15 7.07 2.20
CA SER A 155 0.07 8.16 3.18
C SER A 155 -1.34 8.35 3.70
N GLY A 156 -1.51 8.45 5.02
CA GLY A 156 -2.79 8.73 5.65
C GLY A 156 -3.28 7.60 6.55
N CYS A 157 -4.52 7.15 6.36
CA CYS A 157 -5.13 6.02 7.05
C CYS A 157 -5.27 4.87 6.06
N THR A 158 -4.41 3.87 6.13
CA THR A 158 -4.32 2.85 5.06
C THR A 158 -4.43 1.44 5.63
N ASP A 159 -5.31 0.63 5.06
CA ASP A 159 -5.34 -0.83 5.28
C ASP A 159 -4.78 -1.50 4.02
N VAL A 160 -3.70 -2.27 4.16
CA VAL A 160 -3.03 -2.93 3.03
C VAL A 160 -2.89 -4.42 3.28
N THR A 161 -3.52 -5.20 2.43
CA THR A 161 -3.34 -6.64 2.36
C THR A 161 -2.58 -6.98 1.09
N CYS A 162 -1.33 -7.47 1.22
CA CYS A 162 -0.56 -7.89 0.04
C CYS A 162 0.10 -9.26 0.17
N ILE A 163 0.09 -10.04 -0.91
CA ILE A 163 0.82 -11.32 -0.92
C ILE A 163 2.33 -11.05 -0.96
N ARG A 164 2.79 -10.14 -1.82
CA ARG A 164 4.21 -9.83 -1.97
C ARG A 164 4.47 -8.34 -2.13
N SER A 165 5.23 -7.78 -1.21
CA SER A 165 5.82 -6.45 -1.32
C SER A 165 7.32 -6.53 -1.62
N ARG A 166 7.85 -5.48 -2.27
CA ARG A 166 9.29 -5.36 -2.55
C ARG A 166 9.96 -4.20 -1.82
N SER A 167 9.34 -3.02 -1.77
CA SER A 167 10.00 -1.80 -1.31
C SER A 167 9.00 -0.65 -1.11
N ASP A 168 7.99 -0.88 -0.28
CA ASP A 168 6.90 0.07 -0.09
C ASP A 168 7.17 1.02 1.08
N VAL A 169 6.57 2.20 1.03
CA VAL A 169 6.70 3.22 2.07
C VAL A 169 5.32 3.57 2.61
N PHE A 170 5.18 3.51 3.93
CA PHE A 170 3.96 3.75 4.68
C PHE A 170 4.16 4.90 5.67
N SER A 171 3.25 5.87 5.63
CA SER A 171 3.26 7.01 6.54
C SER A 171 1.86 7.31 7.08
N GLY A 172 1.72 7.41 8.39
CA GLY A 172 0.46 7.79 9.04
C GLY A 172 -0.08 6.72 9.98
N ARG A 173 -1.34 6.33 9.80
CA ARG A 173 -2.00 5.22 10.51
C ARG A 173 -2.17 4.07 9.54
N THR A 174 -1.42 3.00 9.70
CA THR A 174 -1.36 1.96 8.67
C THR A 174 -1.49 0.57 9.26
N ASP A 175 -2.43 -0.20 8.76
CA ASP A 175 -2.62 -1.61 9.10
C ASP A 175 -2.19 -2.41 7.89
N VAL A 176 -1.18 -3.27 8.04
CA VAL A 176 -0.53 -3.94 6.91
C VAL A 176 -0.37 -5.43 7.17
N THR A 177 -0.82 -6.23 6.21
CA THR A 177 -0.72 -7.69 6.25
C THR A 177 0.03 -8.20 5.03
N TYR A 178 1.10 -8.97 5.26
CA TYR A 178 1.95 -9.53 4.22
C TYR A 178 2.18 -11.03 4.34
N ILE A 179 2.20 -11.74 3.20
CA ILE A 179 2.87 -13.04 3.15
C ILE A 179 4.38 -12.84 3.06
N ARG A 180 4.85 -11.92 2.21
CA ARG A 180 6.28 -11.63 2.08
C ARG A 180 6.57 -10.17 1.77
N SER A 181 7.33 -9.51 2.65
CA SER A 181 7.96 -8.21 2.41
C SER A 181 9.46 -8.39 2.14
N ARG A 182 10.09 -7.36 1.57
CA ARG A 182 11.54 -7.36 1.34
C ARG A 182 12.26 -6.18 1.97
N SER A 183 11.75 -4.96 1.83
CA SER A 183 12.45 -3.75 2.25
C SER A 183 11.46 -2.58 2.42
N ASP A 184 10.50 -2.75 3.31
CA ASP A 184 9.41 -1.79 3.48
C ASP A 184 9.71 -0.81 4.63
N VAL A 185 9.20 0.40 4.54
CA VAL A 185 9.44 1.47 5.53
C VAL A 185 8.11 1.92 6.10
N PHE A 186 8.01 1.94 7.42
CA PHE A 186 6.82 2.28 8.19
C PHE A 186 7.11 3.44 9.13
N SER A 187 6.27 4.46 9.09
CA SER A 187 6.37 5.64 9.94
C SER A 187 5.00 6.07 10.47
N GLY A 188 4.88 6.22 11.79
CA GLY A 188 3.67 6.71 12.44
C GLY A 188 3.08 5.73 13.43
N ARG A 189 1.80 5.39 13.27
CA ARG A 189 1.10 4.34 14.03
C ARG A 189 0.85 3.16 13.10
N THR A 190 1.53 2.05 13.31
CA THR A 190 1.53 0.98 12.31
C THR A 190 1.35 -0.40 12.93
N ASP A 191 0.37 -1.15 12.46
CA ASP A 191 0.15 -2.53 12.87
C ASP A 191 0.50 -3.43 11.69
N VAL A 192 1.54 -4.26 11.85
CA VAL A 192 2.09 -5.08 10.77
C VAL A 192 2.06 -6.55 11.12
N THR A 193 1.46 -7.35 10.23
CA THR A 193 1.46 -8.81 10.33
C THR A 193 2.19 -9.38 9.11
N CYS A 194 3.17 -10.26 9.34
CA CYS A 194 3.94 -10.83 8.24
C CYS A 194 4.33 -12.31 8.42
N ILE A 195 4.36 -13.10 7.35
CA ILE A 195 4.98 -14.43 7.41
C ILE A 195 6.49 -14.31 7.27
N CYS A 196 6.97 -13.49 6.34
CA CYS A 196 8.40 -13.27 6.11
C CYS A 196 8.69 -11.81 5.79
N SER A 197 9.50 -11.16 6.63
CA SER A 197 10.16 -9.89 6.36
C SER A 197 11.66 -10.10 6.21
N ASN A 198 12.32 -9.18 5.52
CA ASN A 198 13.76 -9.25 5.32
C ASN A 198 14.51 -8.02 5.85
N SER A 199 14.11 -6.80 5.48
CA SER A 199 14.88 -5.58 5.77
C SER A 199 13.96 -4.39 5.97
N ASP A 200 12.98 -4.56 6.84
CA ASP A 200 11.93 -3.56 7.03
C ASP A 200 12.32 -2.57 8.14
N VAL A 201 11.90 -1.31 8.02
CA VAL A 201 12.21 -0.25 8.98
C VAL A 201 10.92 0.29 9.58
N PHE A 202 10.85 0.33 10.91
CA PHE A 202 9.68 0.75 11.66
C PHE A 202 10.03 1.92 12.57
N SER A 203 9.25 2.99 12.52
CA SER A 203 9.43 4.19 13.33
C SER A 203 8.12 4.72 13.87
N GLY A 204 8.05 4.95 15.18
CA GLY A 204 6.88 5.56 15.84
C GLY A 204 6.24 4.65 16.88
N ARG A 205 4.94 4.41 16.76
CA ARG A 205 4.18 3.45 17.57
C ARG A 205 3.84 2.25 16.69
N THR A 206 4.44 1.10 16.93
CA THR A 206 4.34 0.00 15.97
C THR A 206 4.09 -1.34 16.65
N ASP A 207 3.07 -2.06 16.20
CA ASP A 207 2.79 -3.42 16.67
C ASP A 207 3.11 -4.39 15.53
N VAL A 208 4.12 -5.25 15.70
CA VAL A 208 4.61 -6.13 14.64
C VAL A 208 4.53 -7.59 15.05
N THR A 209 3.87 -8.39 14.24
CA THR A 209 3.73 -9.84 14.39
C THR A 209 4.33 -10.51 13.16
N CYS A 210 5.46 -11.21 13.32
CA CYS A 210 6.14 -11.84 12.19
C CYS A 210 6.63 -13.26 12.47
N VAL A 211 6.43 -14.18 11.53
CA VAL A 211 6.98 -15.55 11.69
C VAL A 211 8.50 -15.53 11.51
N ARG A 212 9.00 -14.81 10.50
CA ARG A 212 10.44 -14.72 10.24
C ARG A 212 10.83 -13.33 9.77
N SER A 213 11.74 -12.69 10.50
CA SER A 213 12.42 -11.46 10.11
C SER A 213 13.93 -11.68 10.00
N SER A 214 14.64 -10.87 9.20
CA SER A 214 16.09 -11.03 9.04
C SER A 214 16.97 -9.82 9.33
N SER A 215 16.51 -8.58 9.12
CA SER A 215 17.34 -7.38 9.32
C SER A 215 16.45 -6.16 9.54
N ASP A 216 15.41 -6.34 10.34
CA ASP A 216 14.45 -5.26 10.55
C ASP A 216 14.96 -4.32 11.64
N VAL A 217 14.62 -3.04 11.53
CA VAL A 217 15.01 -2.01 12.49
C VAL A 217 13.78 -1.37 13.09
N PHE A 218 13.68 -1.37 14.41
CA PHE A 218 12.55 -0.80 15.14
C PHE A 218 13.01 0.41 15.94
N SER A 219 12.27 1.52 15.84
CA SER A 219 12.55 2.75 16.58
C SER A 219 11.27 3.35 17.19
N GLY A 220 11.31 3.68 18.47
CA GLY A 220 10.20 4.31 19.19
C GLY A 220 9.54 3.41 20.23
N HIS A 221 8.20 3.35 20.21
CA HIS A 221 7.37 2.49 21.06
C HIS A 221 6.89 1.31 20.24
N THR A 222 7.45 0.12 20.46
CA THR A 222 7.19 -1.00 19.55
C THR A 222 6.89 -2.30 20.29
N ASP A 223 5.78 -2.93 19.96
CA ASP A 223 5.43 -4.26 20.48
C ASP A 223 5.72 -5.27 19.37
N VAL A 224 6.67 -6.18 19.60
CA VAL A 224 7.14 -7.11 18.56
C VAL A 224 7.02 -8.55 19.01
N THR A 225 6.25 -9.33 18.26
CA THR A 225 6.13 -10.76 18.41
C THR A 225 6.73 -11.45 17.19
N CYS A 226 7.87 -12.11 17.37
CA CYS A 226 8.56 -12.80 16.30
C CYS A 226 8.94 -14.24 16.67
N VAL A 227 8.68 -15.20 15.77
CA VAL A 227 9.15 -16.58 16.00
C VAL A 227 10.66 -16.68 15.74
N ARG A 228 11.14 -16.08 14.65
CA ARG A 228 12.57 -16.02 14.33
C ARG A 228 12.96 -14.64 13.84
N SER A 229 13.93 -14.02 14.48
CA SER A 229 14.34 -12.65 14.15
C SER A 229 15.86 -12.51 14.08
N ARG A 230 16.31 -11.52 13.32
CA ARG A 230 17.69 -11.02 13.34
C ARG A 230 17.64 -9.48 13.26
N SER A 231 16.74 -8.92 14.06
CA SER A 231 16.37 -7.50 14.05
C SER A 231 17.05 -6.70 15.17
N VAL A 232 17.15 -5.39 14.97
CA VAL A 232 17.70 -4.43 15.94
C VAL A 232 16.57 -3.57 16.48
N PHE A 233 16.57 -3.33 17.80
CA PHE A 233 15.54 -2.56 18.49
C PHE A 233 16.15 -1.30 19.13
N LEU A 234 15.53 -0.15 18.95
CA LEU A 234 15.99 1.15 19.44
C LEU A 234 14.83 1.89 20.12
N GLY A 235 14.67 1.75 21.44
CA GLY A 235 13.66 2.51 22.18
C GLY A 235 13.00 1.74 23.32
N ARG A 236 11.68 1.91 23.45
CA ARG A 236 10.84 1.18 24.41
C ARG A 236 10.14 0.08 23.65
N THR A 237 10.43 -1.17 24.00
CA THR A 237 9.96 -2.28 23.18
C THR A 237 9.53 -3.45 24.04
N ASP A 238 8.30 -3.91 23.88
CA ASP A 238 7.85 -5.16 24.48
C ASP A 238 8.04 -6.26 23.44
N THR A 239 8.87 -7.25 23.75
CA THR A 239 9.30 -8.22 22.74
C THR A 239 9.09 -9.66 23.19
N MET A 240 8.48 -10.45 22.31
CA MET A 240 8.43 -11.90 22.42
C MET A 240 9.15 -12.49 21.20
N CYS A 241 10.39 -12.94 21.39
CA CYS A 241 11.22 -13.50 20.33
C CYS A 241 11.65 -14.94 20.64
N VAL A 242 11.11 -15.94 19.94
CA VAL A 242 11.41 -17.35 20.24
C VAL A 242 12.86 -17.72 19.87
N HIS A 243 13.44 -17.11 18.81
CA HIS A 243 14.82 -17.37 18.37
C HIS A 243 15.47 -16.18 17.64
N SER A 244 16.69 -15.79 18.03
CA SER A 244 17.52 -14.80 17.37
C SER A 244 18.90 -15.34 16.97
N HIS A 245 19.42 -14.89 15.83
CA HIS A 245 20.75 -15.28 15.32
C HIS A 245 21.82 -14.19 15.38
N SER A 246 21.50 -13.00 15.86
CA SER A 246 22.43 -11.87 15.94
C SER A 246 22.26 -11.06 17.21
N ASP A 247 23.14 -10.07 17.37
CA ASP A 247 23.16 -9.18 18.52
C ASP A 247 21.83 -8.45 18.70
N VAL A 248 21.34 -8.45 19.93
CA VAL A 248 20.06 -7.82 20.30
C VAL A 248 20.38 -6.67 21.24
N PHE A 249 20.03 -5.44 20.83
CA PHE A 249 20.12 -4.24 21.67
C PHE A 249 18.72 -3.86 22.15
N LEU A 250 18.52 -3.77 23.46
CA LEU A 250 17.22 -3.49 24.06
C LEU A 250 17.36 -2.33 25.06
N GLY A 251 16.55 -1.28 24.88
CA GLY A 251 16.58 -0.07 25.70
C GLY A 251 15.83 -0.23 27.03
N ARG A 252 14.49 -0.07 26.99
CA ARG A 252 13.56 -0.36 28.10
C ARG A 252 12.54 -1.39 27.65
N THR A 253 12.56 -2.60 28.20
CA THR A 253 11.88 -3.73 27.54
C THR A 253 11.35 -4.76 28.51
N ASP A 254 10.12 -5.23 28.29
CA ASP A 254 9.63 -6.47 28.89
C ASP A 254 9.83 -7.61 27.88
N VAL A 255 10.55 -8.66 28.31
CA VAL A 255 11.01 -9.72 27.41
C VAL A 255 10.66 -11.09 27.98
N THR A 256 9.86 -11.86 27.26
CA THR A 256 9.43 -13.18 27.79
C THR A 256 10.50 -14.24 27.62
N CYS A 257 11.05 -14.44 26.44
CA CYS A 257 12.17 -15.35 26.19
C CYS A 257 13.03 -14.80 25.05
N VAL A 258 14.36 -14.88 25.15
CA VAL A 258 15.29 -14.64 24.03
C VAL A 258 16.29 -15.77 23.96
N CYS A 259 16.38 -16.45 22.82
CA CYS A 259 17.47 -17.37 22.53
C CYS A 259 18.35 -16.77 21.43
N SER A 260 19.52 -16.22 21.75
CA SER A 260 20.47 -15.66 20.79
C SER A 260 21.65 -16.60 20.53
N SER A 261 22.16 -16.62 19.31
CA SER A 261 23.47 -17.21 19.01
C SER A 261 24.63 -16.21 19.08
N SER A 262 24.36 -14.97 19.47
CA SER A 262 25.31 -13.84 19.50
C SER A 262 25.09 -12.98 20.76
N ASP A 263 25.76 -11.83 20.89
CA ASP A 263 25.77 -11.06 22.13
C ASP A 263 24.40 -10.44 22.43
N VAL A 264 24.08 -10.24 23.70
CA VAL A 264 22.81 -9.61 24.10
C VAL A 264 23.10 -8.43 25.00
N PHE A 265 22.63 -7.23 24.60
CA PHE A 265 22.77 -6.00 25.36
C PHE A 265 21.41 -5.54 25.87
N LEU A 266 21.19 -5.67 27.18
CA LEU A 266 19.97 -5.27 27.86
C LEU A 266 20.22 -4.03 28.71
N GLY A 267 19.46 -2.95 28.46
CA GLY A 267 19.53 -1.71 29.23
C GLY A 267 18.76 -1.80 30.55
N ARG A 268 17.45 -1.48 30.52
CA ARG A 268 16.50 -1.67 31.62
C ARG A 268 15.45 -2.70 31.22
N THR A 269 15.50 -3.90 31.78
CA THR A 269 14.75 -5.02 31.21
C THR A 269 14.19 -5.93 32.27
N ASP A 270 12.89 -6.25 32.18
CA ASP A 270 12.29 -7.34 32.94
C ASP A 270 12.22 -8.56 32.01
N ALA A 271 13.02 -9.59 32.28
CA ALA A 271 13.13 -10.75 31.39
C ALA A 271 12.83 -12.06 32.13
N MET A 272 12.03 -12.95 31.53
CA MET A 272 11.88 -14.28 32.14
C MET A 272 13.08 -15.19 31.81
N CYS A 273 13.46 -15.33 30.54
CA CYS A 273 14.57 -16.20 30.16
C CYS A 273 15.47 -15.60 29.07
N VAL A 274 16.78 -15.55 29.31
CA VAL A 274 17.80 -15.16 28.31
C VAL A 274 18.76 -16.32 28.09
N CYS A 275 18.77 -16.88 26.88
CA CYS A 275 19.72 -17.92 26.47
C CYS A 275 20.64 -17.34 25.40
N SER A 276 21.96 -17.34 25.62
CA SER A 276 22.93 -16.88 24.64
C SER A 276 24.04 -17.91 24.39
N ARG A 277 24.53 -18.01 23.16
CA ARG A 277 25.81 -18.70 22.90
C ARG A 277 27.03 -17.79 23.05
N SER A 278 26.81 -16.48 23.21
CA SER A 278 27.83 -15.45 23.39
C SER A 278 27.57 -14.60 24.64
N ASP A 279 28.19 -13.43 24.77
CA ASP A 279 28.20 -12.65 26.00
C ASP A 279 26.85 -11.99 26.27
N VAL A 280 26.53 -11.78 27.53
CA VAL A 280 25.30 -11.07 27.94
C VAL A 280 25.69 -9.87 28.81
N PHE A 281 25.35 -8.67 28.34
CA PHE A 281 25.56 -7.41 29.04
C PHE A 281 24.22 -6.90 29.59
N LEU A 282 24.11 -6.87 30.92
CA LEU A 282 22.94 -6.41 31.64
C LEU A 282 23.22 -5.06 32.31
N GLY A 283 22.38 -4.07 32.05
CA GLY A 283 22.32 -2.83 32.82
C GLY A 283 21.57 -3.06 34.14
N ARG A 284 20.35 -2.51 34.25
CA ARG A 284 19.43 -2.77 35.37
C ARG A 284 18.35 -3.73 34.90
N ALA A 285 18.50 -5.02 35.19
CA ALA A 285 17.59 -6.03 34.69
C ALA A 285 17.09 -6.96 35.80
N ASP A 286 15.79 -7.21 35.82
CA ASP A 286 15.16 -8.25 36.62
C ASP A 286 15.00 -9.48 35.73
N VAL A 287 16.01 -10.37 35.76
CA VAL A 287 16.06 -11.56 34.90
C VAL A 287 15.84 -12.81 35.73
N MET A 288 14.83 -13.61 35.40
CA MET A 288 14.56 -14.84 36.16
C MET A 288 15.55 -15.97 35.84
N CYS A 289 15.98 -16.11 34.58
CA CYS A 289 16.90 -17.16 34.15
C CYS A 289 17.86 -16.68 33.06
N VAL A 290 19.17 -16.93 33.21
CA VAL A 290 20.19 -16.70 32.17
C VAL A 290 20.94 -17.99 31.88
N CYS A 291 21.04 -18.36 30.61
CA CYS A 291 21.79 -19.51 30.11
C CYS A 291 22.78 -19.05 29.03
N SER A 292 23.99 -18.64 29.41
CA SER A 292 25.06 -18.26 28.50
C SER A 292 26.19 -19.30 28.47
N ARG A 293 26.80 -19.52 27.29
CA ARG A 293 28.03 -20.34 27.16
C ARG A 293 29.32 -19.55 27.47
N PRO A 294 29.31 -18.20 27.49
CA PRO A 294 30.36 -17.38 28.11
C PRO A 294 29.80 -16.39 29.18
N ASP A 295 30.53 -15.31 29.48
CA ASP A 295 30.40 -14.44 30.66
C ASP A 295 29.15 -13.55 30.67
N VAL A 296 28.64 -13.26 31.87
CA VAL A 296 27.54 -12.31 32.11
C VAL A 296 28.10 -11.07 32.82
N PHE A 297 27.95 -9.89 32.22
CA PHE A 297 28.40 -8.62 32.78
C PHE A 297 27.20 -7.79 33.25
N SER A 298 27.02 -7.63 34.56
CA SER A 298 25.87 -6.91 35.14
C SER A 298 26.26 -5.60 35.85
N GLY A 299 25.60 -4.50 35.50
CA GLY A 299 25.69 -3.20 36.16
C GLY A 299 24.69 -3.03 37.31
N ALA A 300 24.92 -3.75 38.43
CA ALA A 300 24.24 -3.70 39.73
C ALA A 300 23.11 -4.72 40.00
N GLN A 301 23.45 -5.68 40.88
CA GLN A 301 22.66 -6.49 41.85
C GLN A 301 21.26 -7.03 41.47
N ASN A 302 21.20 -8.26 40.97
CA ASN A 302 20.68 -9.48 41.65
C ASN A 302 20.47 -10.56 40.58
N CYS A 303 21.52 -11.30 40.23
CA CYS A 303 21.35 -12.57 39.53
C CYS A 303 21.06 -13.63 40.59
N THR A 304 19.80 -14.09 40.70
CA THR A 304 19.53 -15.37 41.37
C THR A 304 19.90 -16.49 40.41
N GLN A 305 20.93 -17.25 40.76
CA GLN A 305 21.36 -18.47 40.07
C GLN A 305 20.29 -19.55 40.10
#